data_AF-A0A1F6XC19-F1
#
_entry.id   AF-A0A1F6XC19-F1
#
_cell.length_a   1.000
_cell.length_b   1.000
_cell.length_c   1.000
_cell.angle_alpha   90.00
_cell.angle_beta   90.00
_cell.angle_gamma   90.00
#
_symmetry.space_group_name_H-M   'P 1'
#
loop_
_entity.id
_entity.type
_entity.pdbx_description
1 polymer ?
#
loop_
_entity_poly.entity_id
_entity_poly.type
_entity_poly.pdbx_seq_one_letter_code
_entity_poly.pdbx_strand_id
1 'polypeptide(L)'
;MKKERANLKRGIIIIQTVVFAAVAVIIIGALASFAATTIKGGRINFNREQAFQAAEAGIDYYRWHLAHAPNDYTDGGEGAGPYVHFLKDREGNTVGQFSLEITAPPPGSTKVVIRSTGSATVDSSFLRTVESSVAKPSIAKYAVAGNNAFRFGAGTEIFGPIHINGGIRFDGLAHNLVSSAATTYTDTDGDACTTTNSWAVHTCLSPQDPTSPTSLPPRPDVFEAGRLISQPLIDFSSFTADLAILKSKAQSADGFYQNLAGTGYVGYHIVLKTNDTFDLYKINSWADLGNCSGTSSSWSVGTQTLQGNYPFPVNGIIFLEDHTVVDGQIDGARLTITAADLISPIVYKNIIINNDVSYTNYDGADAIGLIGQNGVKVGMISEDNLKIDGALIAQNSSVGRFYYVGSNCSYKNRSIISLYGMIASFARYGFAYTNGTGYATRNITYDANLLYAPPPDFPLTADEYQILSWQETSN
;
A
#
# COMPACT_ATOMS: atom_id res chain seq x y z
N MET A 1 -51.74 -22.27 101.02
CA MET A 1 -51.00 -22.69 99.80
C MET A 1 -51.46 -21.84 98.63
N LYS A 2 -50.66 -20.86 98.21
CA LYS A 2 -50.93 -19.99 97.04
C LYS A 2 -50.77 -20.83 95.76
N LYS A 3 -51.83 -20.92 94.95
CA LYS A 3 -51.71 -21.37 93.55
C LYS A 3 -51.32 -20.15 92.71
N GLU A 4 -50.04 -20.06 92.33
CA GLU A 4 -49.60 -19.15 91.28
C GLU A 4 -50.26 -19.55 89.95
N ARG A 5 -51.02 -18.63 89.35
CA ARG A 5 -51.42 -18.72 87.95
C ARG A 5 -50.27 -18.20 87.11
N ALA A 6 -49.56 -19.10 86.43
CA ALA A 6 -48.62 -18.72 85.39
C ALA A 6 -49.37 -17.99 84.26
N ASN A 7 -49.12 -16.69 84.13
CA ASN A 7 -49.55 -15.89 82.99
C ASN A 7 -48.74 -16.34 81.76
N LEU A 8 -49.29 -17.27 80.98
CA LEU A 8 -48.77 -17.63 79.66
C LEU A 8 -48.84 -16.38 78.76
N LYS A 9 -47.67 -15.79 78.45
CA LYS A 9 -47.51 -14.74 77.43
C LYS A 9 -47.82 -15.30 76.02
N ARG A 10 -49.10 -15.53 75.72
CA ARG A 10 -49.58 -16.13 74.44
C ARG A 10 -49.47 -15.23 73.19
N GLY A 11 -48.86 -14.04 73.28
CA GLY A 11 -48.74 -13.09 72.15
C GLY A 11 -47.36 -12.97 71.50
N ILE A 12 -46.27 -13.34 72.19
CA ILE A 12 -44.89 -13.13 71.68
C ILE A 12 -44.53 -14.04 70.50
N ILE A 13 -45.01 -15.29 70.52
CA ILE A 13 -44.72 -16.27 69.47
C ILE A 13 -45.36 -15.82 68.14
N ILE A 14 -46.57 -15.25 68.17
CA ILE A 14 -47.26 -14.76 66.97
C ILE A 14 -46.46 -13.62 66.32
N ILE A 15 -45.95 -12.68 67.11
CA ILE A 15 -45.14 -11.56 66.59
C ILE A 15 -43.85 -12.07 65.96
N GLN A 16 -43.15 -13.02 66.60
CA GLN A 16 -41.93 -13.62 66.03
C GLN A 16 -42.20 -14.37 64.73
N THR A 17 -43.30 -15.14 64.66
CA THR A 17 -43.68 -15.86 63.43
C THR A 17 -44.03 -14.91 62.29
N VAL A 18 -44.74 -13.79 62.58
CA VAL A 18 -45.07 -12.78 61.57
C VAL A 18 -43.81 -12.08 61.05
N VAL A 19 -42.86 -11.74 61.92
CA VAL A 19 -41.59 -11.12 61.52
C VAL A 19 -40.76 -12.10 60.68
N PHE A 20 -40.63 -13.36 61.11
CA PHE A 20 -39.93 -14.38 60.32
C PHE A 20 -40.59 -14.64 58.96
N ALA A 21 -41.92 -14.71 58.91
CA ALA A 21 -42.66 -14.86 57.66
C ALA A 21 -42.46 -13.65 56.73
N ALA A 22 -42.49 -12.43 57.27
CA ALA A 22 -42.23 -11.22 56.49
C ALA A 22 -40.81 -11.19 55.91
N VAL A 23 -39.80 -11.53 56.73
CA VAL A 23 -38.40 -11.62 56.27
C VAL A 23 -38.25 -12.71 55.20
N ALA A 24 -38.88 -13.88 55.40
CA ALA A 24 -38.85 -14.97 54.41
C ALA A 24 -39.48 -14.55 53.07
N VAL A 25 -40.62 -13.86 53.09
CA VAL A 25 -41.28 -13.34 51.88
C VAL A 25 -40.40 -12.31 51.17
N ILE A 26 -39.73 -11.41 51.91
CA ILE A 26 -38.80 -10.43 51.34
C ILE A 26 -37.61 -11.12 50.68
N ILE A 27 -37.01 -12.13 51.33
CA ILE A 27 -35.87 -12.87 50.79
C ILE A 27 -36.28 -13.65 49.53
N ILE A 28 -37.43 -14.34 49.56
CA ILE A 28 -37.94 -15.08 48.39
C ILE A 28 -38.22 -14.11 47.24
N GLY A 29 -38.84 -12.95 47.52
CA GLY A 29 -39.09 -11.91 46.52
C GLY A 29 -37.80 -11.35 45.92
N ALA A 30 -36.78 -11.10 46.75
CA ALA A 30 -35.47 -10.63 46.30
C ALA A 30 -34.75 -11.66 45.42
N LEU A 31 -34.76 -12.95 45.81
CA LEU A 31 -34.16 -14.03 45.02
C LEU A 31 -34.89 -14.25 43.70
N ALA A 32 -36.23 -14.20 43.69
CA ALA A 32 -37.02 -14.31 42.46
C ALA A 32 -36.77 -13.14 41.51
N SER A 33 -36.70 -11.92 42.04
CA SER A 33 -36.35 -10.72 41.26
C SER A 33 -34.94 -10.82 40.69
N PHE A 34 -33.95 -11.21 41.50
CA PHE A 34 -32.57 -11.41 41.08
C PHE A 34 -32.45 -12.49 39.97
N ALA A 35 -33.16 -13.62 40.12
CA ALA A 35 -33.19 -14.66 39.10
C ALA A 35 -33.80 -14.14 37.79
N ALA A 36 -34.92 -13.42 37.86
CA ALA A 36 -35.55 -12.82 36.68
C ALA A 36 -34.63 -11.81 35.98
N THR A 37 -33.95 -10.95 36.73
CA THR A 37 -32.98 -9.99 36.16
C THR A 37 -31.77 -10.70 35.54
N THR A 38 -31.30 -11.79 36.16
CA THR A 38 -30.16 -12.58 35.64
C THR A 38 -30.52 -13.30 34.35
N ILE A 39 -31.71 -13.91 34.28
CA ILE A 39 -32.22 -14.54 33.05
C ILE A 39 -32.40 -13.50 31.93
N LYS A 40 -32.95 -12.33 32.25
CA LYS A 40 -33.11 -11.24 31.29
C LYS A 40 -31.75 -10.74 30.79
N GLY A 41 -30.78 -10.56 31.69
CA GLY A 41 -29.41 -10.19 31.34
C GLY A 41 -28.73 -11.23 30.44
N GLY A 42 -28.91 -12.51 30.75
CA GLY A 42 -28.40 -13.61 29.93
C GLY A 42 -28.99 -13.62 28.51
N ARG A 43 -30.30 -13.40 28.37
CA ARG A 43 -30.95 -13.28 27.06
C ARG A 43 -30.46 -12.08 26.26
N ILE A 44 -30.28 -10.93 26.91
CA ILE A 44 -29.75 -9.73 26.24
C ILE A 44 -28.33 -9.97 25.75
N ASN A 45 -27.46 -10.59 26.57
CA ASN A 45 -26.09 -10.90 26.17
C ASN A 45 -26.06 -11.92 25.04
N PHE A 46 -26.88 -12.96 25.10
CA PHE A 46 -27.01 -13.94 24.03
C PHE A 46 -27.45 -13.31 22.70
N ASN A 47 -28.49 -12.46 22.72
CA ASN A 47 -28.97 -11.79 21.52
C ASN A 47 -27.92 -10.81 20.96
N ARG A 48 -27.19 -10.09 21.82
CA ARG A 48 -26.10 -9.19 21.39
C ARG A 48 -24.96 -9.95 20.73
N GLU A 49 -24.57 -11.08 21.28
CA GLU A 49 -23.52 -11.93 20.74
C GLU A 49 -23.95 -12.55 19.40
N GLN A 50 -25.19 -13.04 19.31
CA GLN A 50 -25.75 -13.56 18.06
C GLN A 50 -25.81 -12.48 16.96
N ALA A 51 -26.24 -11.27 17.30
CA ALA A 51 -26.26 -10.15 16.36
C ALA A 51 -24.83 -9.76 15.92
N PHE A 52 -23.86 -9.78 16.83
CA PHE A 52 -22.46 -9.50 16.52
C PHE A 52 -21.85 -10.56 15.60
N GLN A 53 -22.04 -11.86 15.88
CA GLN A 53 -21.58 -12.95 15.02
C GLN A 53 -22.26 -12.92 13.65
N ALA A 54 -23.54 -12.55 13.57
CA ALA A 54 -24.21 -12.33 12.29
C ALA A 54 -23.57 -11.17 11.50
N ALA A 55 -23.21 -10.07 12.18
CA ALA A 55 -22.52 -8.95 11.55
C ALA A 55 -21.14 -9.36 11.02
N GLU A 56 -20.33 -10.09 11.80
CA GLU A 56 -19.03 -10.61 11.36
C GLU A 56 -19.16 -11.58 10.18
N ALA A 57 -20.15 -12.47 10.22
CA ALA A 57 -20.43 -13.38 9.11
C ALA A 57 -20.73 -12.62 7.81
N GLY A 58 -21.37 -11.46 7.89
CA GLY A 58 -21.58 -10.59 6.72
C GLY A 58 -20.29 -9.98 6.17
N ILE A 59 -19.34 -9.61 7.04
CA ILE A 59 -18.02 -9.14 6.60
C ILE A 59 -17.27 -10.26 5.87
N ASP A 60 -17.24 -11.46 6.44
CA ASP A 60 -16.53 -12.60 5.84
C ASP A 60 -17.20 -13.09 4.55
N TYR A 61 -18.54 -13.11 4.50
CA TYR A 61 -19.30 -13.40 3.28
C TYR A 61 -18.92 -12.45 2.16
N TYR A 62 -18.94 -11.14 2.43
CA TYR A 62 -18.69 -10.17 1.37
C TYR A 62 -17.22 -10.14 0.94
N ARG A 63 -16.29 -10.47 1.85
CA ARG A 63 -14.89 -10.72 1.49
C ARG A 63 -14.74 -11.92 0.55
N TRP A 64 -15.43 -13.02 0.84
CA TRP A 64 -15.49 -14.17 -0.06
C TRP A 64 -16.10 -13.80 -1.41
N HIS A 65 -17.17 -13.00 -1.41
CA HIS A 65 -17.81 -12.51 -2.63
C HIS A 65 -16.84 -11.70 -3.48
N LEU A 66 -16.19 -10.69 -2.90
CA LEU A 66 -15.19 -9.85 -3.59
C LEU A 66 -13.96 -10.65 -4.04
N ALA A 67 -13.63 -11.79 -3.42
CA ALA A 67 -12.57 -12.67 -3.91
C ALA A 67 -12.97 -13.40 -5.21
N HIS A 68 -14.25 -13.68 -5.42
CA HIS A 68 -14.76 -14.37 -6.60
C HIS A 68 -15.30 -13.42 -7.68
N ALA A 69 -15.81 -12.26 -7.27
CA ALA A 69 -16.36 -11.20 -8.12
C ALA A 69 -15.77 -9.83 -7.70
N PRO A 70 -14.51 -9.52 -8.09
CA PRO A 70 -13.77 -8.38 -7.53
C PRO A 70 -14.33 -6.98 -7.79
N ASN A 71 -15.17 -6.86 -8.81
CA ASN A 71 -15.77 -5.59 -9.25
C ASN A 71 -17.27 -5.52 -8.94
N ASP A 72 -17.81 -6.52 -8.25
CA ASP A 72 -19.23 -6.58 -7.90
C ASP A 72 -19.44 -5.95 -6.52
N TYR A 73 -19.75 -4.65 -6.55
CA TYR A 73 -20.10 -3.87 -5.35
C TYR A 73 -21.62 -3.88 -5.08
N THR A 74 -22.37 -4.69 -5.82
CA THR A 74 -23.83 -4.77 -5.75
C THR A 74 -24.36 -6.14 -5.38
N ASP A 75 -23.49 -7.03 -4.90
CA ASP A 75 -23.85 -8.36 -4.37
C ASP A 75 -24.62 -9.21 -5.40
N GLY A 76 -24.24 -9.08 -6.68
CA GLY A 76 -24.87 -9.75 -7.82
C GLY A 76 -26.17 -9.10 -8.29
N GLY A 77 -26.59 -7.99 -7.68
CA GLY A 77 -27.77 -7.21 -8.06
C GLY A 77 -27.45 -6.00 -8.95
N GLU A 78 -28.49 -5.30 -9.39
CA GLU A 78 -28.39 -4.06 -10.20
C GLU A 78 -28.77 -2.78 -9.43
N GLY A 79 -29.09 -2.90 -8.13
CA GLY A 79 -29.57 -1.79 -7.30
C GLY A 79 -28.63 -1.48 -6.14
N ALA A 80 -28.79 -0.31 -5.52
CA ALA A 80 -28.10 0.02 -4.28
C ALA A 80 -28.67 -0.82 -3.12
N GLY A 81 -27.80 -1.22 -2.19
CA GLY A 81 -28.15 -1.97 -0.99
C GLY A 81 -29.14 -1.24 -0.07
N PRO A 82 -29.49 -1.85 1.08
CA PRO A 82 -28.70 -2.89 1.72
C PRO A 82 -29.09 -4.32 1.32
N TYR A 83 -28.09 -5.20 1.18
CA TYR A 83 -28.29 -6.59 0.76
C TYR A 83 -28.47 -7.50 1.98
N VAL A 84 -29.60 -8.20 2.06
CA VAL A 84 -29.99 -8.98 3.26
C VAL A 84 -29.77 -10.46 3.01
N HIS A 85 -29.06 -11.11 3.93
CA HIS A 85 -28.78 -12.54 3.90
C HIS A 85 -29.18 -13.21 5.21
N PHE A 86 -29.58 -14.47 5.12
CA PHE A 86 -29.92 -15.30 6.27
C PHE A 86 -28.73 -16.20 6.64
N LEU A 87 -28.29 -16.10 7.89
CA LEU A 87 -27.29 -16.99 8.46
C LEU A 87 -27.95 -18.32 8.84
N LYS A 88 -27.41 -19.44 8.35
CA LYS A 88 -27.97 -20.78 8.59
C LYS A 88 -27.03 -21.64 9.45
N ASP A 89 -27.61 -22.48 10.31
CA ASP A 89 -26.87 -23.53 11.00
C ASP A 89 -26.56 -24.71 10.07
N ARG A 90 -25.87 -25.72 10.62
CA ARG A 90 -25.50 -26.95 9.90
C ARG A 90 -26.73 -27.73 9.40
N GLU A 91 -27.84 -27.61 10.10
CA GLU A 91 -29.12 -28.26 9.80
C GLU A 91 -29.98 -27.43 8.82
N GLY A 92 -29.56 -26.22 8.47
CA GLY A 92 -30.21 -25.32 7.51
C GLY A 92 -31.23 -24.35 8.11
N ASN A 93 -31.36 -24.28 9.44
CA ASN A 93 -32.25 -23.33 10.12
C ASN A 93 -31.62 -21.94 10.21
N THR A 94 -32.44 -20.89 10.11
CA THR A 94 -31.97 -19.51 10.24
C THR A 94 -31.60 -19.16 11.69
N VAL A 95 -30.33 -18.87 11.92
CA VAL A 95 -29.74 -18.49 13.23
C VAL A 95 -29.31 -17.02 13.30
N GLY A 96 -29.58 -16.25 12.26
CA GLY A 96 -29.50 -14.79 12.26
C GLY A 96 -29.77 -14.24 10.87
N GLN A 97 -29.69 -12.92 10.75
CA GLN A 97 -29.60 -12.27 9.45
C GLN A 97 -28.60 -11.13 9.54
N PHE A 98 -27.99 -10.81 8.41
CA PHE A 98 -27.15 -9.64 8.25
C PHE A 98 -27.54 -8.85 7.02
N SER A 99 -27.29 -7.55 7.07
CA SER A 99 -27.62 -6.59 6.03
C SER A 99 -26.36 -5.80 5.67
N LEU A 100 -26.03 -5.77 4.38
CA LEU A 100 -24.77 -5.23 3.87
C LEU A 100 -24.96 -3.91 3.15
N GLU A 101 -24.20 -2.90 3.57
CA GLU A 101 -24.04 -1.63 2.87
C GLU A 101 -22.60 -1.55 2.35
N ILE A 102 -22.45 -1.39 1.03
CA ILE A 102 -21.15 -1.46 0.36
C ILE A 102 -20.85 -0.10 -0.25
N THR A 103 -19.74 0.50 0.15
CA THR A 103 -19.23 1.72 -0.48
C THR A 103 -18.15 1.31 -1.49
N ALA A 104 -18.46 1.50 -2.77
CA ALA A 104 -17.53 1.26 -3.87
C ALA A 104 -16.29 2.17 -3.76
N PRO A 105 -15.12 1.73 -4.27
CA PRO A 105 -13.91 2.52 -4.21
C PRO A 105 -14.00 3.76 -5.12
N PRO A 106 -13.39 4.90 -4.74
CA PRO A 106 -13.21 6.01 -5.67
C PRO A 106 -12.29 5.61 -6.83
N PRO A 107 -12.36 6.31 -7.99
CA PRO A 107 -11.46 6.06 -9.11
C PRO A 107 -9.99 6.00 -8.68
N GLY A 108 -9.30 4.93 -9.05
CA GLY A 108 -7.89 4.71 -8.71
C GLY A 108 -7.60 4.15 -7.32
N SER A 109 -8.61 3.81 -6.50
CA SER A 109 -8.43 3.06 -5.25
C SER A 109 -9.01 1.65 -5.38
N THR A 110 -8.52 0.72 -4.57
CA THR A 110 -9.12 -0.61 -4.37
C THR A 110 -9.80 -0.72 -2.99
N LYS A 111 -9.90 0.39 -2.25
CA LYS A 111 -10.48 0.39 -0.90
C LYS A 111 -12.01 0.34 -0.97
N VAL A 112 -12.56 -0.78 -0.51
CA VAL A 112 -13.99 -1.00 -0.33
C VAL A 112 -14.31 -0.89 1.16
N VAL A 113 -15.40 -0.20 1.50
CA VAL A 113 -15.93 -0.20 2.87
C VAL A 113 -17.15 -1.11 2.91
N ILE A 114 -17.08 -2.12 3.77
CA ILE A 114 -18.14 -3.10 4.01
C ILE A 114 -18.73 -2.79 5.38
N ARG A 115 -19.98 -2.35 5.41
CA ARG A 115 -20.75 -2.13 6.64
C ARG A 115 -21.80 -3.24 6.75
N SER A 116 -21.66 -4.10 7.75
CA SER A 116 -22.54 -5.25 7.99
C SER A 116 -23.33 -5.05 9.27
N THR A 117 -24.65 -5.00 9.15
CA THR A 117 -25.57 -4.90 10.30
C THR A 117 -26.22 -6.26 10.54
N GLY A 118 -25.82 -6.92 11.61
CA GLY A 118 -26.36 -8.20 12.07
C GLY A 118 -27.54 -8.02 13.04
N SER A 119 -28.51 -8.93 12.97
CA SER A 119 -29.63 -8.99 13.92
C SER A 119 -29.85 -10.39 14.44
N ALA A 120 -30.25 -10.50 15.71
CA ALA A 120 -30.55 -11.78 16.36
C ALA A 120 -31.86 -12.39 15.84
N THR A 121 -31.93 -13.73 15.75
CA THR A 121 -33.13 -14.45 15.28
C THR A 121 -34.31 -14.31 16.23
N VAL A 122 -34.03 -14.33 17.54
CA VAL A 122 -35.07 -14.35 18.57
C VAL A 122 -35.69 -12.97 18.77
N ASP A 123 -34.89 -11.91 18.59
CA ASP A 123 -35.32 -10.53 18.74
C ASP A 123 -34.51 -9.62 17.80
N SER A 124 -35.13 -9.24 16.68
CA SER A 124 -34.53 -8.40 15.65
C SER A 124 -34.31 -6.95 16.07
N SER A 125 -34.76 -6.54 17.28
CA SER A 125 -34.46 -5.22 17.82
C SER A 125 -33.01 -5.09 18.31
N PHE A 126 -32.33 -6.22 18.57
CA PHE A 126 -30.91 -6.23 18.90
C PHE A 126 -30.10 -6.24 17.60
N LEU A 127 -29.58 -5.07 17.26
CA LEU A 127 -28.75 -4.83 16.10
C LEU A 127 -27.30 -4.57 16.53
N ARG A 128 -26.37 -5.07 15.74
CA ARG A 128 -24.93 -4.80 15.84
C ARG A 128 -24.38 -4.51 14.46
N THR A 129 -23.56 -3.47 14.35
CA THR A 129 -22.95 -3.09 13.08
C THR A 129 -21.44 -3.16 13.19
N VAL A 130 -20.85 -3.91 12.27
CA VAL A 130 -19.40 -4.00 12.08
C VAL A 130 -19.07 -3.32 10.76
N GLU A 131 -18.03 -2.49 10.78
CA GLU A 131 -17.48 -1.86 9.60
C GLU A 131 -16.07 -2.36 9.38
N SER A 132 -15.82 -2.85 8.16
CA SER A 132 -14.51 -3.33 7.73
C SER A 132 -14.11 -2.60 6.46
N SER A 133 -12.92 -2.00 6.46
CA SER A 133 -12.30 -1.52 5.22
C SER A 133 -11.40 -2.61 4.68
N VAL A 134 -11.63 -3.00 3.43
CA VAL A 134 -10.80 -3.99 2.73
C VAL A 134 -10.20 -3.38 1.48
N ALA A 135 -8.98 -3.78 1.12
CA ALA A 135 -8.36 -3.37 -0.14
C ALA A 135 -7.45 -4.47 -0.67
N LYS A 136 -7.22 -4.47 -1.98
CA LYS A 136 -6.14 -5.27 -2.57
C LYS A 136 -4.82 -4.55 -2.30
N PRO A 137 -3.85 -5.16 -1.58
CA PRO A 137 -2.59 -4.49 -1.28
C PRO A 137 -1.86 -4.17 -2.59
N SER A 138 -1.55 -2.89 -2.77
CA SER A 138 -0.67 -2.44 -3.85
C SER A 138 0.79 -2.66 -3.46
N ILE A 139 1.68 -2.67 -4.45
CA ILE A 139 3.13 -2.64 -4.22
C ILE A 139 3.55 -1.39 -3.43
N ALA A 140 2.67 -0.38 -3.43
CA ALA A 140 2.73 0.80 -2.60
C ALA A 140 2.71 0.56 -1.09
N LYS A 141 2.77 -0.67 -0.57
CA LYS A 141 3.05 -0.92 0.86
C LYS A 141 4.52 -0.72 1.24
N TYR A 142 5.43 -0.83 0.28
CA TYR A 142 6.87 -0.77 0.51
C TYR A 142 7.45 0.56 0.03
N ALA A 143 8.39 1.12 0.78
CA ALA A 143 9.25 2.21 0.31
C ALA A 143 10.08 1.76 -0.89
N VAL A 144 10.60 0.53 -0.81
CA VAL A 144 11.35 -0.10 -1.89
C VAL A 144 10.94 -1.56 -2.02
N ALA A 145 10.45 -1.91 -3.21
CA ALA A 145 10.16 -3.25 -3.66
C ALA A 145 11.07 -3.63 -4.83
N GLY A 146 11.57 -4.87 -4.87
CA GLY A 146 12.46 -5.28 -5.95
C GLY A 146 12.46 -6.77 -6.25
N ASN A 147 12.75 -7.12 -7.49
CA ASN A 147 12.79 -8.53 -7.91
C ASN A 147 14.20 -9.13 -7.84
N ASN A 148 15.23 -8.42 -8.28
CA ASN A 148 16.62 -8.89 -8.24
C ASN A 148 17.36 -8.45 -6.96
N ALA A 149 18.61 -8.90 -6.78
CA ALA A 149 19.45 -8.49 -5.64
C ALA A 149 19.84 -7.00 -5.70
N PHE A 150 19.67 -6.30 -4.57
CA PHE A 150 19.85 -4.86 -4.44
C PHE A 150 21.00 -4.51 -3.52
N ARG A 151 21.63 -3.37 -3.79
CA ARG A 151 22.58 -2.74 -2.86
C ARG A 151 22.17 -1.32 -2.54
N PHE A 152 22.15 -1.03 -1.25
CA PHE A 152 21.99 0.29 -0.69
C PHE A 152 23.35 0.69 -0.15
N GLY A 153 24.08 1.54 -0.89
CA GLY A 153 25.42 1.96 -0.47
C GLY A 153 25.38 3.01 0.64
N ALA A 154 26.55 3.33 1.20
CA ALA A 154 26.71 4.46 2.11
C ALA A 154 26.13 5.76 1.52
N GLY A 155 25.58 6.60 2.39
CA GLY A 155 24.83 7.80 2.00
C GLY A 155 23.38 7.52 1.60
N THR A 156 22.89 6.29 1.76
CA THR A 156 21.46 5.96 1.58
C THR A 156 20.76 5.90 2.93
N GLU A 157 19.64 6.59 3.05
CA GLU A 157 18.78 6.56 4.24
C GLU A 157 17.33 6.34 3.81
N ILE A 158 16.67 5.35 4.41
CA ILE A 158 15.32 4.94 4.01
C ILE A 158 14.37 4.93 5.19
N PHE A 159 13.27 5.68 5.05
CA PHE A 159 12.16 5.74 5.98
C PHE A 159 10.97 4.98 5.40
N GLY A 160 10.89 3.68 5.68
CA GLY A 160 9.74 2.86 5.32
C GLY A 160 10.12 1.41 5.00
N PRO A 161 9.13 0.51 4.88
CA PRO A 161 9.39 -0.92 4.73
C PRO A 161 10.11 -1.24 3.41
N ILE A 162 11.07 -2.17 3.45
CA ILE A 162 11.80 -2.64 2.27
C ILE A 162 11.53 -4.12 2.07
N HIS A 163 11.24 -4.53 0.83
CA HIS A 163 11.09 -5.94 0.48
C HIS A 163 11.67 -6.26 -0.89
N ILE A 164 12.65 -7.16 -0.96
CA ILE A 164 13.29 -7.56 -2.21
C ILE A 164 13.20 -9.09 -2.37
N ASN A 165 12.84 -9.61 -3.54
CA ASN A 165 12.79 -11.05 -3.76
C ASN A 165 14.20 -11.68 -3.71
N GLY A 166 15.18 -10.97 -4.28
CA GLY A 166 16.61 -11.31 -4.20
C GLY A 166 17.28 -10.83 -2.91
N GLY A 167 18.61 -10.90 -2.90
CA GLY A 167 19.41 -10.46 -1.76
C GLY A 167 19.50 -8.94 -1.60
N ILE A 168 19.82 -8.50 -0.39
CA ILE A 168 19.97 -7.10 0.01
C ILE A 168 21.30 -6.94 0.73
N ARG A 169 22.18 -6.14 0.13
CA ARG A 169 23.33 -5.55 0.83
C ARG A 169 22.99 -4.13 1.23
N PHE A 170 22.98 -3.84 2.53
CA PHE A 170 22.59 -2.55 3.07
C PHE A 170 23.74 -1.92 3.87
N ASP A 171 24.39 -0.92 3.30
CA ASP A 171 25.50 -0.17 3.89
C ASP A 171 25.09 1.29 4.23
N GLY A 172 23.79 1.56 4.32
CA GLY A 172 23.19 2.83 4.72
C GLY A 172 22.49 2.76 6.09
N LEU A 173 21.45 3.57 6.29
CA LEU A 173 20.54 3.47 7.45
C LEU A 173 19.09 3.15 7.05
N ALA A 174 18.48 2.14 7.67
CA ALA A 174 17.09 1.75 7.48
C ALA A 174 16.29 1.91 8.78
N HIS A 175 15.28 2.78 8.73
CA HIS A 175 14.42 3.11 9.88
C HIS A 175 13.25 2.14 10.09
N ASN A 176 13.02 1.23 9.13
CA ASN A 176 11.91 0.29 9.16
C ASN A 176 12.37 -1.11 8.75
N LEU A 177 11.44 -2.08 8.78
CA LEU A 177 11.73 -3.48 8.53
C LEU A 177 12.30 -3.70 7.12
N VAL A 178 13.45 -4.37 7.06
CA VAL A 178 14.08 -4.79 5.81
C VAL A 178 13.88 -6.29 5.62
N SER A 179 13.19 -6.68 4.55
CA SER A 179 12.82 -8.06 4.31
C SER A 179 13.28 -8.57 2.95
N SER A 180 13.58 -9.87 2.88
CA SER A 180 13.94 -10.55 1.65
C SER A 180 13.15 -11.85 1.49
N ALA A 181 12.78 -12.20 0.25
CA ALA A 181 12.23 -13.52 -0.05
C ALA A 181 13.30 -14.61 -0.07
N ALA A 182 14.53 -14.27 -0.48
CA ALA A 182 15.67 -15.16 -0.37
C ALA A 182 16.07 -15.40 1.10
N THR A 183 16.69 -16.55 1.36
CA THR A 183 17.34 -16.88 2.64
C THR A 183 18.82 -16.49 2.62
N THR A 184 19.50 -16.83 1.54
CA THR A 184 20.90 -16.49 1.24
C THR A 184 21.04 -16.14 -0.23
N TYR A 185 22.12 -15.46 -0.59
CA TYR A 185 22.48 -15.21 -1.99
C TYR A 185 23.99 -15.00 -2.13
N THR A 186 24.45 -14.93 -3.38
CA THR A 186 25.82 -14.55 -3.74
C THR A 186 25.83 -13.05 -4.04
N ASP A 187 26.56 -12.27 -3.24
CA ASP A 187 26.82 -10.87 -3.58
C ASP A 187 27.91 -10.82 -4.65
N THR A 188 27.53 -10.43 -5.86
CA THR A 188 28.42 -10.37 -7.02
C THR A 188 29.17 -9.04 -7.15
N ASP A 189 28.96 -8.11 -6.21
CA ASP A 189 29.70 -6.86 -6.20
C ASP A 189 31.20 -7.11 -5.93
N GLY A 190 32.06 -6.45 -6.70
CA GLY A 190 33.52 -6.59 -6.57
C GLY A 190 34.09 -6.15 -5.22
N ASP A 191 33.30 -5.41 -4.42
CA ASP A 191 33.62 -4.96 -3.07
C ASP A 191 32.73 -5.61 -2.00
N ALA A 192 32.14 -6.77 -2.30
CA ALA A 192 31.36 -7.55 -1.35
C ALA A 192 32.21 -8.00 -0.15
N CYS A 193 31.71 -7.77 1.07
CA CYS A 193 32.32 -8.32 2.29
C CYS A 193 32.10 -9.84 2.41
N THR A 194 31.01 -10.32 1.82
CA THR A 194 30.61 -11.72 1.78
C THR A 194 30.40 -12.10 0.32
N THR A 195 31.33 -12.87 -0.25
CA THR A 195 31.29 -13.21 -1.67
C THR A 195 30.28 -14.31 -1.98
N THR A 196 30.26 -15.38 -1.18
CA THR A 196 29.32 -16.50 -1.31
C THR A 196 28.58 -16.76 0.01
N ASN A 197 27.36 -17.29 -0.09
CA ASN A 197 26.50 -17.62 1.06
C ASN A 197 26.27 -16.44 2.01
N SER A 198 26.17 -15.23 1.47
CA SER A 198 25.74 -14.05 2.21
C SER A 198 24.31 -14.28 2.69
N TRP A 199 24.00 -13.88 3.92
CA TRP A 199 22.61 -13.81 4.34
C TRP A 199 21.84 -12.87 3.41
N ALA A 200 20.58 -13.18 3.13
CA ALA A 200 19.81 -12.44 2.16
C ALA A 200 19.56 -10.98 2.55
N VAL A 201 19.66 -10.63 3.83
CA VAL A 201 19.74 -9.23 4.28
C VAL A 201 21.00 -9.08 5.13
N HIS A 202 22.03 -8.45 4.59
CA HIS A 202 23.31 -8.25 5.28
C HIS A 202 23.89 -6.86 5.05
N THR A 203 24.88 -6.50 5.87
CA THR A 203 25.67 -5.27 5.73
C THR A 203 27.17 -5.56 5.74
N CYS A 204 27.90 -4.76 4.98
CA CYS A 204 29.36 -4.75 4.95
C CYS A 204 29.98 -3.64 5.82
N LEU A 205 29.16 -2.90 6.58
CA LEU A 205 29.62 -1.95 7.58
C LEU A 205 30.23 -2.67 8.77
N SER A 206 31.39 -2.21 9.23
CA SER A 206 32.12 -2.80 10.36
C SER A 206 31.34 -2.65 11.67
N PRO A 207 31.17 -3.72 12.49
CA PRO A 207 31.61 -5.10 12.22
C PRO A 207 30.75 -5.75 11.13
N GLN A 208 31.36 -6.37 10.12
CA GLN A 208 30.62 -6.99 9.00
C GLN A 208 29.74 -8.15 9.46
N ASP A 209 28.63 -8.37 8.77
CA ASP A 209 27.84 -9.58 9.00
C ASP A 209 28.60 -10.85 8.58
N PRO A 210 28.40 -11.97 9.29
CA PRO A 210 29.00 -13.24 8.92
C PRO A 210 28.28 -13.88 7.73
N THR A 211 28.90 -14.87 7.10
CA THR A 211 28.24 -15.73 6.11
C THR A 211 27.42 -16.83 6.76
N SER A 212 26.38 -17.29 6.05
CA SER A 212 25.58 -18.46 6.44
C SER A 212 26.46 -19.72 6.45
N PRO A 213 26.29 -20.65 7.42
CA PRO A 213 25.19 -20.77 8.39
C PRO A 213 25.45 -20.11 9.75
N THR A 214 26.47 -19.25 9.88
CA THR A 214 26.73 -18.54 11.14
C THR A 214 25.51 -17.70 11.50
N SER A 215 25.08 -17.77 12.77
CA SER A 215 23.91 -17.03 13.25
C SER A 215 24.00 -15.55 12.87
N LEU A 216 22.93 -15.03 12.27
CA LEU A 216 22.83 -13.64 11.83
C LEU A 216 22.63 -12.74 13.07
N PRO A 217 23.61 -11.90 13.44
CA PRO A 217 23.49 -11.04 14.62
C PRO A 217 22.42 -9.95 14.40
N PRO A 218 21.81 -9.39 15.45
CA PRO A 218 21.05 -8.15 15.31
C PRO A 218 22.01 -6.99 14.99
N ARG A 219 21.57 -6.07 14.12
CA ARG A 219 22.36 -4.91 13.67
C ARG A 219 21.50 -3.63 13.71
N PRO A 220 21.07 -3.18 14.91
CA PRO A 220 20.21 -2.00 15.05
C PRO A 220 20.91 -0.69 14.63
N ASP A 221 22.23 -0.70 14.46
CA ASP A 221 23.04 0.38 13.89
C ASP A 221 22.78 0.61 12.38
N VAL A 222 22.21 -0.38 11.69
CA VAL A 222 21.89 -0.33 10.25
C VAL A 222 20.40 -0.60 10.01
N PHE A 223 19.83 -1.54 10.75
CA PHE A 223 18.44 -2.00 10.64
C PHE A 223 17.71 -1.72 11.96
N GLU A 224 17.25 -0.48 12.15
CA GLU A 224 16.70 -0.04 13.44
C GLU A 224 15.48 -0.85 13.87
N ALA A 225 14.59 -1.19 12.92
CA ALA A 225 13.41 -2.03 13.14
C ALA A 225 13.66 -3.52 12.87
N GLY A 226 14.90 -3.91 12.56
CA GLY A 226 15.30 -5.29 12.29
C GLY A 226 15.13 -5.73 10.83
N ARG A 227 15.41 -7.03 10.61
CA ARG A 227 15.47 -7.66 9.30
C ARG A 227 14.84 -9.04 9.28
N LEU A 228 14.18 -9.38 8.18
CA LEU A 228 13.58 -10.69 7.93
C LEU A 228 14.11 -11.31 6.64
N ILE A 229 14.20 -12.62 6.61
CA ILE A 229 14.58 -13.42 5.44
C ILE A 229 13.53 -14.50 5.20
N SER A 230 13.58 -15.15 4.03
CA SER A 230 12.63 -16.23 3.68
C SER A 230 11.16 -15.80 3.72
N GLN A 231 10.88 -14.56 3.33
CA GLN A 231 9.51 -14.03 3.24
C GLN A 231 8.84 -14.41 1.90
N PRO A 232 7.51 -14.29 1.78
CA PRO A 232 6.84 -14.49 0.49
C PRO A 232 7.37 -13.54 -0.59
N LEU A 233 7.45 -14.02 -1.83
CA LEU A 233 7.89 -13.21 -2.98
C LEU A 233 6.80 -12.25 -3.48
N ILE A 234 7.22 -11.12 -4.04
CA ILE A 234 6.40 -10.20 -4.82
C ILE A 234 6.38 -10.67 -6.28
N ASP A 235 5.20 -10.81 -6.88
CA ASP A 235 5.08 -11.11 -8.30
C ASP A 235 5.21 -9.83 -9.14
N PHE A 236 6.25 -9.74 -9.97
CA PHE A 236 6.47 -8.63 -10.91
C PHE A 236 5.89 -8.90 -12.30
N SER A 237 5.41 -10.11 -12.59
CA SER A 237 4.90 -10.49 -13.91
C SER A 237 3.53 -9.89 -14.21
N SER A 238 2.69 -9.72 -13.18
CA SER A 238 1.36 -9.09 -13.25
C SER A 238 1.40 -7.65 -13.80
N PHE A 239 2.50 -6.93 -13.59
CA PHE A 239 2.65 -5.53 -14.03
C PHE A 239 2.57 -5.36 -15.56
N THR A 240 2.79 -6.44 -16.33
CA THR A 240 2.64 -6.43 -17.80
C THR A 240 1.18 -6.38 -18.24
N ALA A 241 0.30 -7.09 -17.53
CA ALA A 241 -1.13 -7.03 -17.80
C ALA A 241 -1.68 -5.63 -17.49
N ASP A 242 -1.17 -4.99 -16.45
CA ASP A 242 -1.56 -3.65 -16.03
C ASP A 242 -1.22 -2.58 -17.08
N LEU A 243 -0.10 -2.68 -17.80
CA LEU A 243 0.24 -1.73 -18.87
C LEU A 243 -0.75 -1.75 -20.04
N ALA A 244 -1.28 -2.92 -20.40
CA ALA A 244 -2.28 -3.04 -21.44
C ALA A 244 -3.62 -2.40 -21.01
N ILE A 245 -3.97 -2.54 -19.72
CA ILE A 245 -5.14 -1.89 -19.13
C ILE A 245 -4.95 -0.37 -19.14
N LEU A 246 -3.80 0.14 -18.68
CA LEU A 246 -3.47 1.57 -18.68
C LEU A 246 -3.54 2.16 -20.09
N LYS A 247 -3.02 1.47 -21.11
CA LYS A 247 -3.15 1.91 -22.50
C LYS A 247 -4.62 2.03 -22.93
N SER A 248 -5.45 1.02 -22.65
CA SER A 248 -6.86 1.07 -23.07
C SER A 248 -7.65 2.18 -22.36
N LYS A 249 -7.38 2.42 -21.07
CA LYS A 249 -7.97 3.53 -20.31
C LYS A 249 -7.48 4.90 -20.81
N ALA A 250 -6.21 5.03 -21.17
CA ALA A 250 -5.67 6.25 -21.75
C ALA A 250 -6.28 6.58 -23.13
N GLN A 251 -6.70 5.56 -23.89
CA GLN A 251 -7.37 5.73 -25.20
C GLN A 251 -8.86 6.09 -25.08
N SER A 252 -9.44 6.01 -23.87
CA SER A 252 -10.80 6.46 -23.62
C SER A 252 -10.91 7.98 -23.62
N ALA A 253 -12.14 8.52 -23.70
CA ALA A 253 -12.38 9.97 -23.67
C ALA A 253 -11.92 10.65 -22.37
N ASP A 254 -11.79 9.88 -21.28
CA ASP A 254 -11.41 10.38 -19.95
C ASP A 254 -9.89 10.29 -19.70
N GLY A 255 -9.13 9.72 -20.64
CA GLY A 255 -7.68 9.54 -20.55
C GLY A 255 -6.89 10.39 -21.53
N PHE A 256 -5.57 10.33 -21.44
CA PHE A 256 -4.68 10.97 -22.40
C PHE A 256 -3.71 9.96 -23.01
N TYR A 257 -3.79 9.77 -24.31
CA TYR A 257 -2.93 8.85 -25.06
C TYR A 257 -2.18 9.57 -26.18
N GLN A 258 -0.89 9.27 -26.30
CA GLN A 258 -0.08 9.64 -27.46
C GLN A 258 0.69 8.43 -27.99
N ASN A 259 0.61 8.23 -29.30
CA ASN A 259 1.44 7.26 -30.00
C ASN A 259 2.90 7.79 -30.07
N LEU A 260 3.82 7.03 -30.67
CA LEU A 260 5.19 7.42 -30.96
C LEU A 260 5.29 8.86 -31.48
N ALA A 261 6.32 9.59 -31.05
CA ALA A 261 6.48 11.01 -31.39
C ALA A 261 6.60 11.26 -32.90
N GLY A 262 6.99 10.23 -33.66
CA GLY A 262 7.13 10.25 -35.12
C GLY A 262 8.57 10.47 -35.56
N THR A 263 8.78 10.59 -36.86
CA THR A 263 10.12 10.82 -37.43
C THR A 263 10.66 12.19 -37.04
N GLY A 264 11.96 12.24 -36.69
CA GLY A 264 12.64 13.47 -36.29
C GLY A 264 12.51 13.84 -34.81
N TYR A 265 11.88 12.99 -34.00
CA TYR A 265 11.76 13.15 -32.55
C TYR A 265 12.30 11.92 -31.82
N VAL A 266 12.73 12.11 -30.58
CA VAL A 266 13.32 11.05 -29.74
C VAL A 266 12.47 10.69 -28.52
N GLY A 267 11.33 11.38 -28.35
CA GLY A 267 10.41 11.16 -27.23
C GLY A 267 9.51 12.36 -26.97
N TYR A 268 8.88 12.35 -25.80
CA TYR A 268 8.03 13.41 -25.28
C TYR A 268 8.61 14.00 -24.00
N HIS A 269 8.20 15.22 -23.69
CA HIS A 269 8.47 15.85 -22.41
C HIS A 269 7.19 16.47 -21.86
N ILE A 270 6.85 16.10 -20.62
CA ILE A 270 5.67 16.56 -19.89
C ILE A 270 6.13 17.46 -18.76
N VAL A 271 5.59 18.68 -18.74
CA VAL A 271 5.80 19.64 -17.66
C VAL A 271 4.48 19.81 -16.91
N LEU A 272 4.42 19.28 -15.69
CA LEU A 272 3.26 19.33 -14.80
C LEU A 272 3.09 20.73 -14.19
N LYS A 273 1.84 21.19 -14.09
CA LYS A 273 1.49 22.49 -13.51
C LYS A 273 0.45 22.36 -12.41
N THR A 274 0.45 23.31 -11.50
CA THR A 274 -0.45 23.40 -10.33
C THR A 274 -1.84 23.95 -10.67
N ASN A 275 -2.21 24.03 -11.94
CA ASN A 275 -3.51 24.53 -12.40
C ASN A 275 -4.31 23.46 -13.14
N ASP A 276 -4.11 22.20 -12.77
CA ASP A 276 -4.71 21.01 -13.38
C ASP A 276 -4.42 20.86 -14.88
N THR A 277 -3.24 21.29 -15.33
CA THR A 277 -2.80 21.14 -16.73
C THR A 277 -1.35 20.69 -16.82
N PHE A 278 -0.95 20.21 -17.99
CA PHE A 278 0.45 19.98 -18.33
C PHE A 278 0.77 20.51 -19.72
N ASP A 279 2.03 20.90 -19.93
CA ASP A 279 2.54 21.14 -21.28
C ASP A 279 3.12 19.85 -21.84
N LEU A 280 2.77 19.54 -23.08
CA LEU A 280 3.36 18.45 -23.83
C LEU A 280 4.31 18.99 -24.90
N TYR A 281 5.55 18.54 -24.87
CA TYR A 281 6.54 18.79 -25.91
C TYR A 281 6.91 17.49 -26.60
N LYS A 282 7.25 17.58 -27.89
CA LYS A 282 8.03 16.54 -28.57
C LYS A 282 9.51 16.92 -28.46
N ILE A 283 10.36 15.97 -28.09
CA ILE A 283 11.80 16.17 -27.98
C ILE A 283 12.41 15.97 -29.37
N ASN A 284 12.99 17.02 -29.95
CA ASN A 284 13.64 16.95 -31.26
C ASN A 284 14.98 16.22 -31.15
N SER A 285 15.73 16.47 -30.07
CA SER A 285 17.04 15.85 -29.82
C SER A 285 17.36 15.77 -28.33
N TRP A 286 18.13 14.74 -27.96
CA TRP A 286 18.81 14.71 -26.66
C TRP A 286 19.92 15.78 -26.63
N ALA A 287 20.26 16.28 -25.45
CA ALA A 287 21.42 17.14 -25.25
C ALA A 287 22.71 16.36 -25.54
N ASP A 288 23.78 17.07 -25.94
CA ASP A 288 25.06 16.43 -26.23
C ASP A 288 25.63 15.75 -24.99
N LEU A 289 26.09 14.49 -25.15
CA LEU A 289 26.74 13.73 -24.09
C LEU A 289 28.10 14.34 -23.68
N GLY A 290 28.72 15.11 -24.59
CA GLY A 290 29.99 15.78 -24.35
C GLY A 290 31.11 14.80 -23.98
N ASN A 291 31.82 15.07 -22.89
CA ASN A 291 32.90 14.21 -22.38
C ASN A 291 32.42 13.09 -21.45
N CYS A 292 31.10 12.92 -21.30
CA CYS A 292 30.54 11.84 -20.51
C CYS A 292 30.49 10.53 -21.32
N SER A 293 30.58 9.40 -20.62
CA SER A 293 30.49 8.05 -21.19
C SER A 293 29.82 7.10 -20.19
N GLY A 294 29.76 5.80 -20.50
CA GLY A 294 29.07 4.79 -19.67
C GLY A 294 27.62 4.51 -20.08
N THR A 295 27.04 5.41 -20.88
CA THR A 295 25.74 5.26 -21.54
C THR A 295 25.80 5.85 -22.95
N SER A 296 24.86 5.48 -23.82
CA SER A 296 24.83 5.88 -25.24
C SER A 296 24.19 7.25 -25.49
N SER A 297 23.50 7.83 -24.50
CA SER A 297 22.80 9.11 -24.62
C SER A 297 22.85 9.89 -23.31
N SER A 298 22.73 11.22 -23.40
CA SER A 298 22.58 12.07 -22.22
C SER A 298 21.25 11.81 -21.51
N TRP A 299 20.22 11.35 -22.22
CA TRP A 299 18.86 11.24 -21.69
C TRP A 299 18.36 12.54 -21.04
N SER A 300 18.84 13.68 -21.54
CA SER A 300 18.41 15.00 -21.11
C SER A 300 17.90 15.78 -22.32
N VAL A 301 16.86 16.57 -22.14
CA VAL A 301 16.24 17.32 -23.23
C VAL A 301 17.26 18.31 -23.81
N GLY A 302 17.53 18.22 -25.12
CA GLY A 302 18.38 19.16 -25.84
C GLY A 302 17.54 20.25 -26.48
N THR A 303 16.79 19.89 -27.51
CA THR A 303 15.81 20.78 -28.15
C THR A 303 14.44 20.11 -28.23
N GLN A 304 13.39 20.91 -28.14
CA GLN A 304 12.02 20.41 -28.09
C GLN A 304 11.03 21.39 -28.74
N THR A 305 9.87 20.88 -29.12
CA THR A 305 8.80 21.63 -29.78
C THR A 305 7.49 21.46 -29.01
N LEU A 306 6.90 22.56 -28.55
CA LEU A 306 5.64 22.56 -27.83
C LEU A 306 4.52 22.03 -28.74
N GLN A 307 3.75 21.06 -28.24
CA GLN A 307 2.56 20.54 -28.91
C GLN A 307 1.30 21.26 -28.41
N GLY A 308 1.26 21.59 -27.13
CA GLY A 308 0.17 22.33 -26.51
C GLY A 308 0.14 22.19 -24.99
N ASN A 309 -0.81 22.89 -24.38
CA ASN A 309 -1.18 22.74 -22.98
C ASN A 309 -2.48 21.93 -22.92
N TYR A 310 -2.52 20.90 -22.07
CA TYR A 310 -3.63 19.96 -21.97
C TYR A 310 -4.10 19.88 -20.51
N PRO A 311 -5.41 19.78 -20.24
CA PRO A 311 -5.89 19.51 -18.90
C PRO A 311 -5.47 18.12 -18.44
N PHE A 312 -5.36 17.93 -17.12
CA PHE A 312 -5.21 16.59 -16.57
C PHE A 312 -6.41 15.71 -16.96
N PRO A 313 -6.17 14.47 -17.40
CA PRO A 313 -7.24 13.55 -17.75
C PRO A 313 -8.11 13.25 -16.53
N VAL A 314 -9.42 13.10 -16.74
CA VAL A 314 -10.40 12.84 -15.66
C VAL A 314 -10.13 11.52 -14.95
N ASN A 315 -9.70 10.49 -15.70
CA ASN A 315 -9.30 9.21 -15.11
C ASN A 315 -7.87 9.22 -14.52
N GLY A 316 -7.14 10.33 -14.67
CA GLY A 316 -5.78 10.51 -14.19
C GLY A 316 -4.70 9.74 -14.96
N ILE A 317 -5.02 9.12 -16.10
CA ILE A 317 -4.08 8.25 -16.83
C ILE A 317 -3.53 8.95 -18.07
N ILE A 318 -2.21 9.05 -18.11
CA ILE A 318 -1.44 9.55 -19.25
C ILE A 318 -0.55 8.42 -19.77
N PHE A 319 -0.71 8.04 -21.03
CA PHE A 319 0.07 6.96 -21.66
C PHE A 319 0.74 7.44 -22.94
N LEU A 320 2.07 7.28 -23.01
CA LEU A 320 2.86 7.64 -24.17
C LEU A 320 3.66 6.44 -24.67
N GLU A 321 3.63 6.21 -25.98
CA GLU A 321 4.34 5.08 -26.60
C GLU A 321 5.84 5.34 -26.85
N ASP A 322 6.42 6.38 -26.25
CA ASP A 322 7.82 6.73 -26.43
C ASP A 322 8.54 7.08 -25.13
N HIS A 323 9.86 7.29 -25.19
CA HIS A 323 10.60 7.82 -24.05
C HIS A 323 9.99 9.15 -23.61
N THR A 324 9.73 9.28 -22.32
CA THR A 324 9.03 10.45 -21.78
C THR A 324 9.84 11.06 -20.66
N VAL A 325 10.19 12.33 -20.80
CA VAL A 325 10.75 13.14 -19.71
C VAL A 325 9.59 13.74 -18.92
N VAL A 326 9.67 13.74 -17.59
CA VAL A 326 8.65 14.32 -16.70
C VAL A 326 9.33 15.21 -15.67
N ASP A 327 8.83 16.43 -15.53
CA ASP A 327 9.12 17.34 -14.43
C ASP A 327 7.92 18.25 -14.10
N GLY A 328 8.02 19.02 -13.02
CA GLY A 328 7.03 20.01 -12.62
C GLY A 328 6.36 19.69 -11.28
N GLN A 329 5.21 20.32 -11.04
CA GLN A 329 4.50 20.25 -9.77
C GLN A 329 2.99 20.11 -10.00
N ILE A 330 2.32 19.36 -9.13
CA ILE A 330 0.86 19.21 -9.11
C ILE A 330 0.27 19.80 -7.83
N ASP A 331 -1.03 20.10 -7.83
CA ASP A 331 -1.78 20.57 -6.67
C ASP A 331 -3.22 20.03 -6.74
N GLY A 332 -3.61 19.19 -5.79
CA GLY A 332 -4.95 18.58 -5.71
C GLY A 332 -5.25 17.50 -6.75
N ALA A 333 -4.23 16.96 -7.43
CA ALA A 333 -4.39 16.06 -8.57
C ALA A 333 -3.73 14.69 -8.38
N ARG A 334 -4.28 13.66 -9.04
CA ARG A 334 -3.74 12.29 -8.99
C ARG A 334 -3.53 11.77 -10.41
N LEU A 335 -2.28 11.46 -10.76
CA LEU A 335 -1.87 11.10 -12.11
C LEU A 335 -1.04 9.82 -12.15
N THR A 336 -1.25 9.00 -13.17
CA THR A 336 -0.39 7.87 -13.53
C THR A 336 0.13 8.10 -14.94
N ILE A 337 1.43 8.35 -15.06
CA ILE A 337 2.13 8.63 -16.31
C ILE A 337 2.93 7.40 -16.71
N THR A 338 2.65 6.87 -17.89
CA THR A 338 3.22 5.61 -18.37
C THR A 338 3.95 5.82 -19.69
N ALA A 339 5.17 5.30 -19.78
CA ALA A 339 5.95 5.24 -21.01
C ALA A 339 6.19 3.77 -21.40
N ALA A 340 5.51 3.30 -22.46
CA ALA A 340 5.57 1.90 -22.89
C ALA A 340 5.19 1.73 -24.36
N ASP A 341 5.92 0.91 -25.10
CA ASP A 341 5.55 0.45 -26.44
C ASP A 341 5.12 -1.01 -26.34
N LEU A 342 3.80 -1.26 -26.47
CA LEU A 342 3.23 -2.61 -26.39
C LEU A 342 3.17 -3.32 -27.75
N ILE A 343 3.50 -2.63 -28.85
CA ILE A 343 3.47 -3.19 -30.21
C ILE A 343 4.85 -3.77 -30.57
N SER A 344 5.93 -3.09 -30.16
CA SER A 344 7.30 -3.54 -30.41
C SER A 344 7.92 -4.16 -29.15
N PRO A 345 8.11 -5.49 -29.09
CA PRO A 345 8.62 -6.16 -27.90
C PRO A 345 10.14 -5.99 -27.68
N ILE A 346 10.83 -5.20 -28.52
CA ILE A 346 12.30 -5.15 -28.55
C ILE A 346 12.86 -3.85 -27.93
N VAL A 347 12.12 -2.74 -27.98
CA VAL A 347 12.60 -1.43 -27.50
C VAL A 347 11.68 -0.88 -26.43
N TYR A 348 11.96 -1.24 -25.19
CA TYR A 348 11.21 -0.76 -24.04
C TYR A 348 11.45 0.73 -23.76
N LYS A 349 10.40 1.44 -23.35
CA LYS A 349 10.44 2.89 -23.11
C LYS A 349 10.74 3.24 -21.66
N ASN A 350 11.35 4.40 -21.46
CA ASN A 350 11.75 4.90 -20.15
C ASN A 350 10.92 6.12 -19.79
N ILE A 351 10.57 6.25 -18.51
CA ILE A 351 10.31 7.56 -17.91
C ILE A 351 11.65 8.14 -17.48
N ILE A 352 11.87 9.43 -17.75
CA ILE A 352 13.11 10.12 -17.45
C ILE A 352 12.83 11.34 -16.60
N ILE A 353 13.60 11.55 -15.55
CA ILE A 353 13.45 12.70 -14.64
C ILE A 353 14.77 13.47 -14.65
N ASN A 354 14.71 14.75 -15.03
CA ASN A 354 15.88 15.63 -15.02
C ASN A 354 15.71 16.75 -13.99
N ASN A 355 14.50 17.28 -13.82
CA ASN A 355 14.18 18.27 -12.80
C ASN A 355 13.15 17.73 -11.81
N ASP A 356 12.91 18.49 -10.76
CA ASP A 356 12.00 18.16 -9.68
C ASP A 356 10.61 17.76 -10.20
N VAL A 357 10.10 16.67 -9.61
CA VAL A 357 8.69 16.27 -9.69
C VAL A 357 8.16 16.38 -8.27
N SER A 358 7.20 17.26 -8.02
CA SER A 358 6.81 17.60 -6.64
C SER A 358 5.31 17.65 -6.41
N TYR A 359 4.93 17.37 -5.17
CA TYR A 359 3.58 17.60 -4.65
C TYR A 359 3.48 18.97 -4.00
N THR A 360 2.28 19.55 -4.01
CA THR A 360 1.94 20.72 -3.19
C THR A 360 1.42 20.26 -1.83
N ASN A 361 0.65 19.17 -1.79
CA ASN A 361 0.03 18.61 -0.59
C ASN A 361 0.56 17.21 -0.27
N TYR A 362 0.85 16.94 1.00
CA TYR A 362 1.38 15.65 1.50
C TYR A 362 0.35 14.87 2.33
N ASP A 363 -0.94 15.22 2.19
CA ASP A 363 -2.08 14.61 2.89
C ASP A 363 -2.80 13.53 2.07
N GLY A 364 -2.27 13.18 0.90
CA GLY A 364 -2.83 12.20 -0.03
C GLY A 364 -3.77 12.78 -1.09
N ALA A 365 -3.98 14.11 -1.12
CA ALA A 365 -4.67 14.76 -2.23
C ALA A 365 -3.87 14.68 -3.53
N ASP A 366 -2.55 14.80 -3.43
CA ASP A 366 -1.62 14.76 -4.56
C ASP A 366 -1.00 13.36 -4.69
N ALA A 367 -0.98 12.79 -5.91
CA ALA A 367 -0.27 11.54 -6.15
C ALA A 367 0.23 11.44 -7.60
N ILE A 368 1.50 11.10 -7.79
CA ILE A 368 2.09 10.83 -9.11
C ILE A 368 2.59 9.40 -9.15
N GLY A 369 2.08 8.61 -10.10
CA GLY A 369 2.61 7.30 -10.48
C GLY A 369 3.43 7.42 -11.76
N LEU A 370 4.69 7.01 -11.75
CA LEU A 370 5.56 6.98 -12.93
C LEU A 370 5.89 5.53 -13.28
N ILE A 371 5.40 5.06 -14.41
CA ILE A 371 5.55 3.66 -14.83
C ILE A 371 6.33 3.62 -16.15
N GLY A 372 7.57 3.12 -16.10
CA GLY A 372 8.38 2.86 -17.28
C GLY A 372 8.38 1.37 -17.62
N GLN A 373 8.04 1.02 -18.87
CA GLN A 373 8.16 -0.36 -19.35
C GLN A 373 9.59 -0.88 -19.21
N ASN A 374 10.59 -0.07 -19.55
CA ASN A 374 11.98 -0.36 -19.25
C ASN A 374 12.29 0.05 -17.81
N GLY A 375 12.26 1.36 -17.53
CA GLY A 375 12.44 1.85 -16.17
C GLY A 375 12.23 3.35 -16.00
N VAL A 376 12.32 3.80 -14.76
CA VAL A 376 12.27 5.21 -14.38
C VAL A 376 13.70 5.66 -14.07
N LYS A 377 14.24 6.55 -14.90
CA LYS A 377 15.66 6.88 -14.90
C LYS A 377 15.94 8.36 -14.74
N VAL A 378 16.98 8.70 -14.00
CA VAL A 378 17.48 10.08 -13.93
C VAL A 378 18.53 10.29 -15.01
N GLY A 379 18.35 11.34 -15.82
CA GLY A 379 19.24 11.70 -16.92
C GLY A 379 20.51 12.43 -16.49
N MET A 380 21.33 12.82 -17.48
CA MET A 380 22.65 13.39 -17.27
C MET A 380 22.58 14.77 -16.63
N ILE A 381 21.89 15.69 -17.31
CA ILE A 381 21.67 17.07 -16.91
C ILE A 381 20.47 17.10 -15.96
N SER A 382 20.64 16.41 -14.83
CA SER A 382 19.70 16.47 -13.70
C SER A 382 20.13 17.51 -12.69
N GLU A 383 19.19 18.01 -11.88
CA GLU A 383 19.47 18.94 -10.77
C GLU A 383 20.46 18.36 -9.75
N ASP A 384 21.25 19.22 -9.12
CA ASP A 384 22.25 18.79 -8.13
C ASP A 384 21.60 18.29 -6.82
N ASN A 385 20.48 18.89 -6.47
CA ASN A 385 19.57 18.45 -5.43
C ASN A 385 18.23 18.14 -6.12
N LEU A 386 17.97 16.87 -6.42
CA LEU A 386 16.78 16.44 -7.13
C LEU A 386 15.73 15.92 -6.14
N LYS A 387 14.50 16.40 -6.28
CA LYS A 387 13.33 15.96 -5.53
C LYS A 387 12.36 15.21 -6.44
N ILE A 388 11.92 14.04 -5.98
CA ILE A 388 10.96 13.21 -6.68
C ILE A 388 9.88 12.79 -5.71
N ASP A 389 8.72 13.41 -5.81
CA ASP A 389 7.51 12.99 -5.11
C ASP A 389 6.70 12.11 -6.07
N GLY A 390 6.60 10.82 -5.74
CA GLY A 390 5.97 9.87 -6.65
C GLY A 390 6.22 8.39 -6.37
N ALA A 391 5.32 7.56 -6.88
CA ALA A 391 5.44 6.12 -6.92
C ALA A 391 6.09 5.68 -8.23
N LEU A 392 7.33 5.17 -8.18
CA LEU A 392 8.15 4.86 -9.35
C LEU A 392 8.17 3.36 -9.63
N ILE A 393 7.79 2.93 -10.83
CA ILE A 393 7.81 1.53 -11.26
C ILE A 393 8.68 1.33 -12.50
N ALA A 394 9.64 0.42 -12.40
CA ALA A 394 10.38 -0.14 -13.52
C ALA A 394 10.01 -1.61 -13.71
N GLN A 395 9.29 -1.91 -14.78
CA GLN A 395 8.73 -3.24 -15.04
C GLN A 395 9.79 -4.27 -15.47
N ASN A 396 10.72 -3.91 -16.37
CA ASN A 396 11.71 -4.85 -16.91
C ASN A 396 13.15 -4.55 -16.48
N SER A 397 13.47 -3.28 -16.19
CA SER A 397 14.79 -2.83 -15.78
C SER A 397 14.71 -2.20 -14.40
N SER A 398 15.27 -1.01 -14.20
CA SER A 398 15.51 -0.48 -12.86
C SER A 398 15.08 0.96 -12.68
N VAL A 399 14.67 1.29 -11.46
CA VAL A 399 14.55 2.68 -11.00
C VAL A 399 15.93 3.16 -10.55
N GLY A 400 16.38 4.31 -11.05
CA GLY A 400 17.71 4.81 -10.67
C GLY A 400 18.23 5.89 -11.59
N ARG A 401 19.54 6.06 -11.62
CA ARG A 401 20.22 6.97 -12.56
C ARG A 401 20.85 6.16 -13.70
N PHE A 402 21.04 6.78 -14.85
CA PHE A 402 21.95 6.21 -15.87
C PHE A 402 23.42 6.35 -15.43
N TYR A 403 24.28 5.49 -15.99
CA TYR A 403 25.70 5.46 -15.63
C TYR A 403 26.49 6.48 -16.43
N TYR A 404 26.83 7.61 -15.81
CA TYR A 404 27.65 8.65 -16.40
C TYR A 404 29.03 8.69 -15.75
N VAL A 405 30.06 8.49 -16.56
CA VAL A 405 31.47 8.53 -16.17
C VAL A 405 32.28 9.37 -17.15
N GLY A 406 33.59 9.48 -16.91
CA GLY A 406 34.52 10.28 -17.70
C GLY A 406 35.28 11.26 -16.82
N SER A 407 36.57 11.47 -17.12
CA SER A 407 37.43 12.37 -16.34
C SER A 407 36.83 13.79 -16.27
N ASN A 408 36.39 14.31 -17.41
CA ASN A 408 35.85 15.67 -17.58
C ASN A 408 34.31 15.71 -17.70
N CYS A 409 33.61 14.69 -17.22
CA CYS A 409 32.14 14.70 -17.19
C CYS A 409 31.65 15.54 -16.00
N SER A 410 31.23 16.78 -16.26
CA SER A 410 30.74 17.71 -15.23
C SER A 410 29.51 17.21 -14.49
N TYR A 411 28.75 16.30 -15.11
CA TYR A 411 27.50 15.81 -14.57
C TYR A 411 27.59 14.42 -13.95
N LYS A 412 28.79 13.81 -13.82
CA LYS A 412 28.91 12.46 -13.26
C LYS A 412 28.51 12.37 -11.79
N ASN A 413 28.68 13.46 -11.04
CA ASN A 413 28.39 13.55 -9.61
C ASN A 413 27.25 14.53 -9.34
N ARG A 414 26.45 14.20 -8.32
CA ARG A 414 25.33 14.99 -7.81
C ARG A 414 25.31 14.96 -6.30
N SER A 415 24.76 16.00 -5.68
CA SER A 415 24.72 16.12 -4.23
C SER A 415 23.65 15.21 -3.61
N ILE A 416 22.36 15.54 -3.79
CA ILE A 416 21.27 14.91 -3.03
C ILE A 416 20.14 14.48 -3.97
N ILE A 417 19.60 13.28 -3.76
CA ILE A 417 18.29 12.91 -4.27
C ILE A 417 17.35 12.62 -3.09
N SER A 418 16.20 13.29 -3.07
CA SER A 418 15.14 13.09 -2.09
C SER A 418 13.92 12.53 -2.79
N LEU A 419 13.54 11.31 -2.44
CA LEU A 419 12.34 10.67 -2.96
C LEU A 419 11.29 10.57 -1.86
N TYR A 420 10.10 11.11 -2.09
CA TYR A 420 8.93 10.91 -1.24
C TYR A 420 7.89 10.07 -2.00
N GLY A 421 7.72 8.82 -1.62
CA GLY A 421 6.86 7.89 -2.36
C GLY A 421 7.30 6.45 -2.25
N MET A 422 7.39 5.76 -3.38
CA MET A 422 7.85 4.37 -3.40
C MET A 422 8.69 4.07 -4.63
N ILE A 423 9.49 3.01 -4.55
CA ILE A 423 10.26 2.46 -5.67
C ILE A 423 9.88 1.00 -5.84
N ALA A 424 9.48 0.61 -7.05
CA ALA A 424 9.36 -0.78 -7.46
C ALA A 424 10.25 -1.03 -8.68
N SER A 425 11.21 -1.94 -8.57
CA SER A 425 12.27 -2.08 -9.57
C SER A 425 12.57 -3.55 -9.86
N PHE A 426 12.43 -3.98 -11.11
CA PHE A 426 12.68 -5.38 -11.48
C PHE A 426 14.16 -5.75 -11.36
N ALA A 427 15.03 -4.96 -11.97
CA ALA A 427 16.48 -5.04 -11.82
C ALA A 427 16.96 -4.18 -10.66
N ARG A 428 18.26 -4.29 -10.34
CA ARG A 428 18.90 -3.53 -9.26
C ARG A 428 18.64 -2.03 -9.39
N TYR A 429 18.02 -1.45 -8.36
CA TYR A 429 17.88 0.00 -8.28
C TYR A 429 19.26 0.66 -8.03
N GLY A 430 19.39 1.93 -8.38
CA GLY A 430 20.58 2.68 -7.99
C GLY A 430 20.67 4.09 -8.55
N PHE A 431 20.74 5.07 -7.65
CA PHE A 431 21.03 6.47 -7.98
C PHE A 431 22.51 6.84 -7.87
N ALA A 432 23.34 5.93 -7.32
CA ALA A 432 24.78 6.04 -7.27
C ALA A 432 25.47 4.70 -7.42
N TYR A 433 26.72 4.77 -7.91
CA TYR A 433 27.56 3.66 -8.30
C TYR A 433 28.76 3.52 -7.36
N THR A 434 29.39 2.35 -7.38
CA THR A 434 30.49 1.98 -6.47
C THR A 434 31.78 2.76 -6.71
N ASN A 435 31.91 3.43 -7.86
CA ASN A 435 33.05 4.25 -8.23
C ASN A 435 32.92 5.73 -7.77
N GLY A 436 31.93 6.05 -6.93
CA GLY A 436 31.69 7.41 -6.43
C GLY A 436 30.98 8.34 -7.41
N THR A 437 30.32 7.80 -8.45
CA THR A 437 29.47 8.57 -9.37
C THR A 437 27.98 8.43 -9.05
N GLY A 438 27.17 9.41 -9.46
CA GLY A 438 25.75 9.52 -9.11
C GLY A 438 25.51 10.48 -7.93
N TYR A 439 24.41 10.25 -7.21
CA TYR A 439 24.02 11.05 -6.05
C TYR A 439 24.74 10.60 -4.79
N ALA A 440 25.40 11.53 -4.09
CA ALA A 440 26.14 11.23 -2.86
C ALA A 440 25.20 10.85 -1.71
N THR A 441 24.11 11.60 -1.53
CA THR A 441 23.07 11.35 -0.53
C THR A 441 21.76 10.96 -1.19
N ARG A 442 21.14 9.89 -0.70
CA ARG A 442 19.88 9.33 -1.20
C ARG A 442 18.92 9.15 -0.03
N ASN A 443 17.97 10.08 0.08
CA ASN A 443 16.93 10.03 1.11
C ASN A 443 15.67 9.49 0.46
N ILE A 444 15.20 8.33 0.90
CA ILE A 444 13.97 7.71 0.38
C ILE A 444 12.97 7.63 1.53
N THR A 445 11.95 8.45 1.47
CA THR A 445 10.88 8.50 2.45
C THR A 445 9.62 7.92 1.85
N TYR A 446 9.03 6.97 2.57
CA TYR A 446 7.79 6.34 2.15
C TYR A 446 6.60 7.28 2.33
N ASP A 447 5.80 7.41 1.27
CA ASP A 447 4.50 8.08 1.35
C ASP A 447 3.44 7.08 1.83
N ALA A 448 3.03 7.22 3.08
CA ALA A 448 2.03 6.35 3.70
C ALA A 448 0.64 6.47 3.05
N ASN A 449 0.35 7.57 2.35
CA ASN A 449 -0.93 7.77 1.68
C ASN A 449 -1.07 6.82 0.47
N LEU A 450 0.02 6.42 -0.15
CA LEU A 450 0.01 5.49 -1.29
C LEU A 450 -0.54 4.10 -0.91
N LEU A 451 -0.52 3.72 0.37
CA LEU A 451 -1.10 2.46 0.85
C LEU A 451 -2.62 2.40 0.62
N TYR A 452 -3.31 3.52 0.78
CA TYR A 452 -4.78 3.60 0.79
C TYR A 452 -5.33 4.38 -0.41
N ALA A 453 -4.51 5.22 -1.01
CA ALA A 453 -4.81 6.03 -2.18
C ALA A 453 -3.64 6.01 -3.18
N PRO A 454 -3.26 4.84 -3.72
CA PRO A 454 -2.21 4.76 -4.73
C PRO A 454 -2.58 5.59 -5.97
N PRO A 455 -1.64 5.94 -6.86
CA PRO A 455 -1.97 6.62 -8.10
C PRO A 455 -3.05 5.84 -8.91
N PRO A 456 -3.81 6.51 -9.79
CA PRO A 456 -4.88 5.84 -10.53
C PRO A 456 -4.40 4.60 -11.28
N ASP A 457 -5.08 3.47 -11.08
CA ASP A 457 -4.78 2.18 -11.73
C ASP A 457 -3.33 1.69 -11.53
N PHE A 458 -2.77 1.95 -10.35
CA PHE A 458 -1.45 1.46 -9.99
C PHE A 458 -1.42 -0.06 -9.80
N PRO A 459 -0.32 -0.74 -10.20
CA PRO A 459 -0.21 -2.19 -10.10
C PRO A 459 -0.44 -2.76 -8.69
N LEU A 460 -1.11 -3.92 -8.65
CA LEU A 460 -1.47 -4.61 -7.42
C LEU A 460 -0.51 -5.77 -7.14
N THR A 461 -0.26 -6.06 -5.86
CA THR A 461 0.63 -7.17 -5.42
C THR A 461 -0.11 -8.45 -5.09
N ALA A 462 -1.44 -8.38 -4.97
CA ALA A 462 -2.28 -9.54 -4.75
C ALA A 462 -3.62 -9.32 -5.43
N ASP A 463 -4.21 -10.43 -5.88
CA ASP A 463 -5.57 -10.44 -6.43
C ASP A 463 -6.65 -10.44 -5.33
N GLU A 464 -6.25 -10.72 -4.08
CA GLU A 464 -7.14 -10.88 -2.94
C GLU A 464 -7.27 -9.61 -2.08
N TYR A 465 -8.47 -9.39 -1.54
CA TYR A 465 -8.75 -8.30 -0.60
C TYR A 465 -8.26 -8.64 0.82
N GLN A 466 -7.46 -7.75 1.39
CA GLN A 466 -7.00 -7.82 2.79
C GLN A 466 -7.78 -6.84 3.66
N ILE A 467 -8.04 -7.21 4.91
CA ILE A 467 -8.64 -6.32 5.91
C ILE A 467 -7.61 -5.27 6.30
N LEU A 468 -7.96 -4.00 6.11
CA LEU A 468 -7.16 -2.85 6.52
C LEU A 468 -7.54 -2.37 7.92
N SER A 469 -8.84 -2.35 8.20
CA SER A 469 -9.38 -1.96 9.50
C SER A 469 -10.66 -2.73 9.77
N TRP A 470 -10.92 -2.98 11.05
CA TRP A 470 -12.12 -3.62 11.54
C TRP A 470 -12.55 -2.88 12.80
N GLN A 471 -13.81 -2.44 12.85
CA GLN A 471 -14.36 -1.77 14.02
C GLN A 471 -15.85 -2.08 14.18
N GLU A 472 -16.29 -2.25 15.43
CA GLU A 472 -17.71 -2.18 15.77
C GLU A 472 -18.12 -0.72 15.77
N THR A 473 -19.19 -0.38 15.04
CA THR A 473 -19.73 0.98 14.98
C THR A 473 -21.06 1.04 15.72
N SER A 474 -21.33 2.18 16.36
CA SER A 474 -22.66 2.43 16.92
C SER A 474 -23.66 2.67 15.80
N ASN A 475 -24.85 2.07 15.93
CA ASN A 475 -25.99 2.32 15.04
C ASN A 475 -26.39 3.79 15.00
#